data_AF-A0A2U8W5A8-F1
#
_entry.id   AF-A0A2U8W5A8-F1
#
_cell.length_a   1.000
_cell.length_b   1.000
_cell.length_c   1.000
_cell.angle_alpha   90.00
_cell.angle_beta   90.00
_cell.angle_gamma   90.00
#
_symmetry.space_group_name_H-M   'P 1'
#
loop_
_entity.id
_entity.type
_entity.pdbx_description
1 polymer ?
#
loop_
_entity_poly.entity_id
_entity_poly.type
_entity_poly.pdbx_seq_one_letter_code
_entity_poly.pdbx_strand_id
1 'polypeptide(L)' 'MDEDRFNIELRKFLKEVGVTSQREIERVAREGLVKGGTLKLRMTLTAENVPLQHVVEREISLGDGQGSLS' A
#
# COMPACT_ATOMS: atom_id res chain seq x y z
N MET A 1 -8.05 10.64 27.15
CA MET A 1 -7.84 9.62 26.11
C MET A 1 -6.74 8.71 26.63
N ASP A 2 -6.93 7.40 26.60
CA ASP A 2 -5.83 6.47 26.91
C ASP A 2 -4.91 6.42 25.68
N GLU A 3 -3.83 7.20 25.72
CA GLU A 3 -2.90 7.33 24.60
C GLU A 3 -2.25 6.00 24.24
N ASP A 4 -1.96 5.16 25.24
CA ASP A 4 -1.35 3.84 25.01
C ASP A 4 -2.32 2.91 24.28
N ARG A 5 -3.57 2.85 24.74
CA ARG A 5 -4.62 2.09 24.05
C ARG A 5 -4.86 2.60 22.64
N PHE A 6 -4.94 3.92 22.45
CA PHE A 6 -5.10 4.51 21.12
C PHE A 6 -3.94 4.15 20.19
N ASN A 7 -2.70 4.30 20.66
CA ASN A 7 -1.51 3.99 19.88
C ASN A 7 -1.43 2.51 19.50
N ILE A 8 -1.87 1.61 20.39
CA ILE A 8 -1.97 0.18 20.08
C ILE A 8 -2.97 -0.06 18.95
N GLU A 9 -4.19 0.47 19.05
CA GLU A 9 -5.22 0.27 18.02
C GLU A 9 -4.83 0.92 16.68
N LEU A 10 -4.24 2.12 16.71
CA LEU A 10 -3.73 2.78 15.50
C LEU A 10 -2.65 1.94 14.82
N ARG A 11 -1.70 1.38 15.58
CA ARG A 11 -0.66 0.49 15.03
C ARG A 11 -1.24 -0.78 14.43
N LYS A 12 -2.26 -1.38 15.06
CA LYS A 12 -2.94 -2.57 14.52
C LYS A 12 -3.57 -2.26 13.16
N PHE A 13 -4.33 -1.16 13.07
CA PHE A 13 -4.95 -0.73 11.83
C PHE A 13 -3.93 -0.49 10.72
N LEU A 14 -2.89 0.31 11.00
CA LEU A 14 -1.85 0.62 10.01
C LEU A 14 -1.08 -0.63 9.56
N LYS A 15 -0.86 -1.60 10.46
CA LYS A 15 -0.23 -2.88 10.12
C LYS A 15 -1.11 -3.70 9.18
N GLU A 16 -2.41 -3.77 9.44
CA GLU A 16 -3.34 -4.48 8.58
C GLU A 16 -3.40 -3.87 7.18
N VAL A 17 -3.56 -2.54 7.09
CA VAL A 17 -3.54 -1.79 5.82
C VAL A 17 -2.23 -2.03 5.06
N GLY A 18 -1.09 -1.91 5.73
CA GLY A 18 0.22 -2.06 5.10
C GLY A 18 0.45 -3.48 4.56
N VAL A 19 0.20 -4.51 5.38
CA VAL A 19 0.46 -5.91 5.00
C VAL A 19 -0.49 -6.39 3.90
N THR A 20 -1.77 -6.03 3.96
CA THR A 20 -2.75 -6.43 2.93
C THR A 20 -2.46 -5.73 1.60
N SER A 21 -2.18 -4.43 1.62
CA SER A 21 -1.84 -3.67 0.41
C SER A 21 -0.57 -4.18 -0.24
N GLN A 22 0.46 -4.52 0.55
CA GLN A 22 1.71 -5.08 0.02
C GLN A 22 1.46 -6.40 -0.72
N ARG A 23 0.67 -7.31 -0.15
CA ARG A 23 0.37 -8.61 -0.79
C ARG A 23 -0.31 -8.44 -2.15
N GLU A 24 -1.27 -7.52 -2.25
CA GLU A 24 -1.94 -7.24 -3.52
C GLU A 24 -0.99 -6.61 -4.56
N ILE A 25 -0.14 -5.67 -4.12
CA ILE A 25 0.88 -5.05 -4.98
C ILE A 25 1.85 -6.10 -5.52
N GLU A 26 2.36 -6.99 -4.66
CA GLU A 26 3.26 -8.08 -5.06
C GLU A 26 2.58 -9.08 -6.00
N ARG A 27 1.30 -9.39 -5.77
CA ARG A 27 0.53 -10.27 -6.63
C ARG A 27 0.42 -9.71 -8.05
N VAL A 28 -0.03 -8.46 -8.21
CA VAL A 28 -0.18 -7.84 -9.54
C VAL A 28 1.17 -7.62 -10.25
N ALA A 29 2.23 -7.33 -9.48
CA ALA A 29 3.57 -7.23 -10.03
C ALA A 29 4.07 -8.58 -10.57
N ARG A 30 3.85 -9.67 -9.83
CA ARG A 30 4.27 -11.03 -10.21
C ARG A 30 3.48 -11.59 -11.39
N GLU A 31 2.19 -11.28 -11.48
CA GLU A 31 1.32 -11.72 -12.59
C GLU A 31 1.62 -10.99 -13.91
N GLY A 32 2.52 -9.98 -13.91
CA GLY A 32 2.89 -9.25 -15.11
C GLY A 32 1.76 -8.39 -15.69
N LEU A 33 0.75 -8.07 -14.89
CA LEU A 33 -0.42 -7.30 -15.32
C LEU A 33 -0.12 -5.81 -15.53
N VAL A 34 1.04 -5.34 -15.07
CA VAL A 34 1.42 -3.93 -15.08
C VAL A 34 1.99 -3.54 -16.43
N LYS A 35 1.19 -2.81 -17.20
CA LYS A 35 1.59 -2.28 -18.51
C LYS A 35 2.59 -1.14 -18.37
N GLY A 36 3.63 -1.13 -19.20
CA GLY A 36 4.62 -0.05 -19.24
C GLY A 36 5.60 -0.02 -18.07
N GLY A 37 5.73 -1.13 -17.33
CA GLY A 37 6.76 -1.29 -16.28
C GLY A 37 6.60 -0.39 -15.05
N THR A 38 5.52 0.40 -14.98
CA THR A 38 5.27 1.35 -13.90
C THR A 38 3.89 1.10 -13.28
N LEU A 39 3.87 0.80 -11.99
CA LEU A 39 2.65 0.61 -11.22
C LEU A 39 2.25 1.92 -10.55
N LYS A 40 1.08 2.45 -10.94
CA LYS A 40 0.51 3.66 -10.34
C LYS A 40 -0.44 3.29 -9.21
N LEU A 41 -0.16 3.77 -8.01
CA LEU A 41 -0.89 3.45 -6.78
C LEU A 41 -1.57 4.70 -6.23
N ARG A 42 -2.79 4.50 -5.73
CA ARG A 42 -3.55 5.48 -4.95
C ARG A 42 -4.17 4.78 -3.74
N MET A 43 -3.95 5.34 -2.56
CA MET A 43 -4.61 4.93 -1.32
C MET A 43 -5.45 6.10 -0.79
N THR A 44 -6.65 5.81 -0.29
CA THR A 44 -7.53 6.81 0.31
C THR A 44 -7.89 6.38 1.74
N LEU A 45 -7.57 7.22 2.72
CA LEU A 45 -8.02 7.08 4.10
C LEU A 45 -9.22 8.00 4.34
N THR A 46 -10.35 7.43 4.72
CA THR A 46 -11.57 8.16 5.08
C THR A 46 -12.11 7.70 6.43
N ALA A 47 -12.96 8.51 7.04
CA ALA A 47 -13.76 8.11 8.20
C ALA A 47 -15.18 8.67 8.04
N GLU A 48 -16.18 7.90 8.44
CA GLU A 48 -17.60 8.27 8.27
C GLU A 48 -18.07 9.32 9.28
N ASN A 49 -17.43 9.37 10.45
CA ASN A 49 -17.85 10.15 11.60
C ASN A 49 -17.07 11.46 11.78
N VAL A 50 -16.08 11.73 10.93
CA VAL A 50 -15.25 12.95 10.98
C VAL A 50 -14.87 13.37 9.57
N PRO A 51 -14.61 14.66 9.30
CA PRO A 51 -14.14 15.13 8.00
C PRO A 51 -12.68 14.71 7.77
N LEU A 52 -12.44 13.41 7.59
CA LEU A 52 -11.15 12.84 7.24
C LEU A 52 -11.20 12.35 5.80
N GLN A 53 -10.39 12.97 4.96
CA GLN A 53 -10.06 12.47 3.63
C GLN A 53 -8.59 12.74 3.38
N HIS A 54 -7.80 11.68 3.29
CA HIS A 54 -6.38 11.77 2.98
C HIS A 54 -6.04 10.82 1.84
N VAL A 55 -5.32 11.33 0.84
CA VAL A 55 -4.95 10.58 -0.36
C VAL A 55 -3.43 10.49 -0.43
N VAL A 56 -2.92 9.29 -0.68
CA VAL A 56 -1.51 9.03 -0.97
C VAL A 56 -1.39 8.48 -2.38
N GLU A 57 -0.55 9.10 -3.20
CA GLU A 57 -0.29 8.68 -4.57
C GLU A 57 1.20 8.41 -4.76
N ARG A 58 1.51 7.29 -5.42
CA ARG A 58 2.90 6.89 -5.74
C ARG A 58 2.94 6.14 -7.07
N GLU A 59 4.06 6.27 -7.76
CA GLU A 59 4.41 5.42 -8.88
C GLU A 59 5.60 4.53 -8.47
N ILE A 60 5.54 3.24 -8.81
CA ILE A 60 6.60 2.27 -8.55
C ILE A 60 7.08 1.72 -9.90
N SER A 61 8.36 1.93 -10.20
CA SER A 61 9.01 1.25 -11.32
C SER A 61 9.27 -0.20 -10.95
N LEU A 62 8.75 -1.14 -11.76
CA LEU A 62 8.92 -2.58 -11.53
C LEU A 62 10.25 -3.12 -12.05
N GLY A 63 11.04 -2.28 -12.74
CA GLY A 63 12.26 -2.68 -13.42
C GLY A 63 11.96 -3.55 -14.65
N ASP A 64 12.81 -3.47 -15.66
CA ASP A 64 12.82 -4.50 -16.69
C ASP A 64 13.38 -5.77 -16.02
N GLY A 65 12.65 -6.87 -16.06
CA GLY A 65 13.12 -8.14 -15.49
C GLY A 65 14.43 -8.58 -16.14
N GLN A 66 15.57 -8.19 -15.57
CA GLN A 66 16.89 -8.67 -15.97
C GLN A 66 17.83 -8.73 -14.75
N GLY A 67 18.07 -9.97 -14.33
CA GLY A 67 18.93 -10.41 -13.24
C GLY A 67 18.29 -11.63 -12.58
N SER A 68 18.70 -12.89 -12.76
CA SER A 68 20.05 -13.38 -13.09
C SER A 68 19.95 -14.80 -13.65
N LEU A 69 20.34 -15.02 -14.90
CA LEU A 69 20.95 -16.27 -15.34
C LEU A 69 22.43 -15.94 -15.53
N SER A 70 23.23 -16.17 -14.49
CA SER A 70 24.69 -16.18 -14.50
C SER A 70 25.13 -17.12 -13.39
#